data_AF-A0A820CDY2-F1
#
_entry.id   AF-A0A820CDY2-F1
#
_cell.length_a   1.000
_cell.length_b   1.000
_cell.length_c   1.000
_cell.angle_alpha   90.00
_cell.angle_beta   90.00
_cell.angle_gamma   90.00
#
_symmetry.space_group_name_H-M   'P 1'
#
loop_
_entity.id
_entity.type
_entity.pdbx_description
1 polymer ?
#
loop_
_entity_poly.entity_id
_entity_poly.type
_entity_poly.pdbx_seq_one_letter_code
_entity_poly.pdbx_strand_id
1 'polypeptide(L)'
;IANFSLEAVLHLSMNEFTLPERQGRLGDVLWPEWHFGVLSMYGTHLAVNHLIVAENIHIGLATTLLDQNTDTKDLYDIEKNNHLHLHCWHTFEPFSKSLFKEGRYNHINPSTLMNDTSASGYAMRLALESRLMSFGGLRQALLTSKALPNS
;
A
#
# COMPACT_ATOMS: atom_id res chain seq x y z
N ILE A 1 -8.41 23.23 2.59
CA ILE A 1 -8.29 21.82 2.11
C ILE A 1 -9.41 20.95 2.67
N ALA A 2 -9.49 20.72 4.00
CA ALA A 2 -10.44 19.77 4.59
C ALA A 2 -11.93 19.95 4.18
N ASN A 3 -12.46 21.18 4.18
CA ASN A 3 -13.85 21.43 3.74
C ASN A 3 -14.08 21.05 2.28
N PHE A 4 -13.19 21.48 1.38
CA PHE A 4 -13.31 21.18 -0.04
C PHE A 4 -13.14 19.68 -0.33
N SER A 5 -12.23 19.01 0.38
CA SER A 5 -12.10 17.55 0.30
C SER A 5 -13.41 16.85 0.68
N LEU A 6 -14.06 17.29 1.76
CA LEU A 6 -15.32 16.71 2.23
C LEU A 6 -16.47 17.00 1.26
N GLU A 7 -16.55 18.22 0.71
CA GLU A 7 -17.53 18.58 -0.33
C GLU A 7 -17.36 17.71 -1.58
N ALA A 8 -16.13 17.49 -2.04
CA ALA A 8 -15.85 16.61 -3.17
C ALA A 8 -16.23 15.16 -2.87
N VAL A 9 -15.93 14.64 -1.67
CA VAL A 9 -16.35 13.29 -1.23
C VAL A 9 -17.87 13.14 -1.29
N LEU A 10 -18.61 14.10 -0.73
CA LEU A 10 -20.08 14.09 -0.72
C LEU A 10 -20.65 14.20 -2.13
N HIS A 11 -20.05 15.02 -3.00
CA HIS A 11 -20.50 15.14 -4.37
C HIS A 11 -20.34 13.81 -5.13
N LEU A 12 -19.17 13.18 -5.02
CA LEU A 12 -18.87 11.92 -5.69
C LEU A 12 -19.77 10.78 -5.19
N SER A 13 -19.99 10.68 -3.87
CA SER A 13 -20.87 9.65 -3.28
C SER A 13 -22.32 9.77 -3.76
N MET A 14 -22.80 11.01 -3.96
CA MET A 14 -24.18 11.27 -4.34
C MET A 14 -24.42 11.17 -5.85
N ASN A 15 -23.42 11.46 -6.69
CA ASN A 15 -23.65 11.67 -8.12
C ASN A 15 -22.97 10.65 -9.04
N GLU A 16 -21.80 10.12 -8.68
CA GLU A 16 -21.00 9.30 -9.60
C GLU A 16 -21.33 7.80 -9.57
N PHE A 17 -21.97 7.33 -8.50
CA PHE A 17 -22.49 5.96 -8.43
C PHE A 17 -23.85 5.88 -9.13
N THR A 18 -24.16 4.78 -9.80
CA THR A 18 -25.46 4.57 -10.44
C THR A 18 -26.59 4.47 -9.41
N LEU A 19 -27.83 4.71 -9.86
CA LEU A 19 -28.99 4.71 -8.97
C LEU A 19 -29.24 3.36 -8.24
N PRO A 20 -29.06 2.19 -8.89
CA PRO A 20 -29.11 0.90 -8.20
C PRO A 20 -28.01 0.73 -7.15
N GLU A 21 -26.82 1.29 -7.42
CA GLU A 21 -25.66 1.23 -6.53
C GLU A 21 -25.88 2.00 -5.23
N ARG A 22 -26.35 3.26 -5.34
CA ARG A 22 -26.68 4.11 -4.18
C ARG A 22 -27.82 3.56 -3.31
N GLN A 23 -28.66 2.70 -3.85
CA GLN A 23 -29.82 2.14 -3.15
C GLN A 23 -29.54 0.77 -2.52
N GLY A 24 -28.29 0.30 -2.51
CA GLY A 24 -27.92 -1.01 -1.98
C GLY A 24 -28.47 -2.19 -2.80
N ARG A 25 -29.07 -1.93 -3.96
CA ARG A 25 -29.83 -2.93 -4.74
C ARG A 25 -28.94 -3.87 -5.57
N LEU A 26 -27.64 -3.61 -5.64
CA LEU A 26 -26.65 -4.47 -6.31
C LEU A 26 -25.96 -5.46 -5.37
N GLY A 27 -26.48 -5.61 -4.14
CA GLY A 27 -26.16 -6.71 -3.24
C GLY A 27 -25.60 -6.23 -1.92
N ASP A 28 -26.30 -6.60 -0.85
CA ASP A 28 -25.95 -6.39 0.57
C ASP A 28 -24.66 -7.13 1.04
N VAL A 29 -23.74 -7.51 0.14
CA VAL A 29 -22.62 -8.42 0.47
C VAL A 29 -21.23 -7.79 0.31
N LEU A 30 -21.02 -6.72 -0.47
CA LEU A 30 -19.65 -6.20 -0.73
C LEU A 30 -19.49 -4.67 -0.67
N TRP A 31 -20.46 -3.91 -0.14
CA TRP A 31 -20.38 -2.45 -0.11
C TRP A 31 -20.50 -1.73 1.25
N PRO A 32 -19.91 -2.24 2.35
CA PRO A 32 -19.93 -1.48 3.59
C PRO A 32 -18.86 -0.38 3.51
N GLU A 33 -19.26 0.84 3.13
CA GLU A 33 -18.55 2.12 3.37
C GLU A 33 -17.08 2.25 2.88
N TRP A 34 -16.46 1.21 2.31
CA TRP A 34 -15.06 1.23 1.86
C TRP A 34 -14.82 2.32 0.81
N HIS A 35 -15.86 2.63 0.03
CA HIS A 35 -15.81 3.67 -0.98
C HIS A 35 -15.55 5.03 -0.35
N PHE A 36 -15.95 5.31 0.89
CA PHE A 36 -15.60 6.57 1.55
C PHE A 36 -14.09 6.72 1.77
N GLY A 37 -13.37 5.64 2.04
CA GLY A 37 -11.90 5.68 2.11
C GLY A 37 -11.29 6.07 0.76
N VAL A 38 -11.77 5.47 -0.33
CA VAL A 38 -11.31 5.78 -1.69
C VAL A 38 -11.72 7.19 -2.13
N LEU A 39 -12.98 7.56 -1.91
CA LEU A 39 -13.48 8.91 -2.15
C LEU A 39 -12.70 9.94 -1.35
N SER A 40 -12.28 9.64 -0.12
CA SER A 40 -11.47 10.57 0.68
C SER A 40 -10.11 10.86 0.03
N MET A 41 -9.50 9.87 -0.62
CA MET A 41 -8.28 10.06 -1.41
C MET A 41 -8.56 10.93 -2.64
N TYR A 42 -9.60 10.61 -3.41
CA TYR A 42 -9.97 11.38 -4.61
C TYR A 42 -10.39 12.82 -4.29
N GLY A 43 -11.25 13.00 -3.29
CA GLY A 43 -11.70 14.31 -2.83
C GLY A 43 -10.55 15.17 -2.31
N THR A 44 -9.61 14.56 -1.58
CA THR A 44 -8.39 15.26 -1.16
C THR A 44 -7.53 15.64 -2.35
N HIS A 45 -7.34 14.74 -3.32
CA HIS A 45 -6.57 15.04 -4.52
C HIS A 45 -7.20 16.19 -5.34
N LEU A 46 -8.52 16.22 -5.49
CA LEU A 46 -9.25 17.32 -6.13
C LEU A 46 -9.10 18.63 -5.36
N ALA A 47 -9.24 18.61 -4.03
CA ALA A 47 -9.07 19.79 -3.19
C ALA A 47 -7.67 20.37 -3.28
N VAL A 48 -6.67 19.50 -3.22
CA VAL A 48 -5.26 19.84 -3.35
C VAL A 48 -5.02 20.47 -4.71
N ASN A 49 -5.41 19.83 -5.82
CA ASN A 49 -5.22 20.38 -7.17
C ASN A 49 -5.94 21.73 -7.37
N HIS A 50 -7.16 21.87 -6.87
CA HIS A 50 -7.92 23.12 -6.99
C HIS A 50 -7.24 24.28 -6.26
N LEU A 51 -6.75 24.03 -5.04
CA LEU A 51 -6.10 25.04 -4.21
C LEU A 51 -4.68 25.35 -4.70
N ILE A 52 -3.94 24.36 -5.20
CA ILE A 52 -2.60 24.55 -5.76
C ILE A 52 -2.61 25.40 -7.01
N VAL A 53 -3.58 25.19 -7.91
CA VAL A 53 -3.73 26.02 -9.11
C VAL A 53 -4.12 27.45 -8.72
N ALA A 54 -4.98 27.61 -7.71
CA ALA A 54 -5.34 28.93 -7.18
C ALA A 54 -4.14 29.65 -6.51
N GLU A 55 -3.22 28.90 -5.90
CA GLU A 55 -2.05 29.43 -5.19
C GLU A 55 -0.74 29.37 -6.00
N ASN A 56 -0.78 28.91 -7.25
CA ASN A 56 0.39 28.74 -8.13
C ASN A 56 1.51 27.86 -7.52
N ILE A 57 1.12 26.88 -6.71
CA ILE A 57 2.03 25.92 -6.06
C ILE A 57 2.34 24.77 -7.04
N HIS A 58 3.45 24.07 -6.88
CA HIS A 58 3.75 22.85 -7.64
C HIS A 58 4.02 21.70 -6.67
N ILE A 59 3.21 20.63 -6.71
CA ILE A 59 3.55 19.38 -6.02
C ILE A 59 4.54 18.60 -6.88
N GLY A 60 5.77 18.49 -6.40
CA GLY A 60 6.77 17.57 -6.93
C GLY A 60 6.73 16.22 -6.22
N LEU A 61 7.18 15.17 -6.90
CA LEU A 61 7.53 13.91 -6.24
C LEU A 61 8.67 14.18 -5.25
N ALA A 62 8.42 13.94 -3.97
CA ALA A 62 9.49 13.99 -2.98
C ALA A 62 10.50 12.88 -3.27
N THR A 63 11.79 13.17 -3.10
CA THR A 63 12.86 12.16 -3.23
C THR A 63 12.90 11.18 -2.06
N THR A 64 12.09 11.42 -1.02
CA THR A 64 12.00 10.63 0.21
C THR A 64 10.59 10.09 0.41
N LEU A 65 10.06 9.36 -0.58
CA LEU A 65 8.76 8.71 -0.43
C LEU A 65 8.83 7.65 0.67
N LEU A 66 7.79 7.59 1.50
CA LEU A 66 7.64 6.52 2.49
C LEU A 66 7.21 5.19 1.88
N ASP A 67 6.61 5.26 0.68
CA ASP A 67 6.07 4.13 -0.06
C ASP A 67 6.96 3.77 -1.25
N GLN A 68 7.35 2.50 -1.37
CA GLN A 68 8.14 1.98 -2.48
C GLN A 68 7.42 0.81 -3.14
N ASN A 69 7.18 0.91 -4.44
CA ASN A 69 6.54 -0.18 -5.18
C ASN A 69 7.47 -1.39 -5.33
N THR A 70 6.95 -2.60 -5.15
CA THR A 70 7.74 -3.83 -5.29
C THR A 70 8.03 -4.21 -6.75
N ASP A 71 7.42 -3.54 -7.73
CA ASP A 71 7.67 -3.73 -9.16
C ASP A 71 8.68 -2.73 -9.75
N THR A 72 9.24 -1.85 -8.91
CA THR A 72 10.34 -0.99 -9.32
C THR A 72 11.56 -1.81 -9.76
N LYS A 73 12.31 -1.28 -10.71
CA LYS A 73 13.61 -1.82 -11.13
C LYS A 73 14.76 -1.22 -10.35
N ASP A 74 14.49 -0.25 -9.47
CA ASP A 74 15.51 0.37 -8.65
C ASP A 74 16.07 -0.64 -7.65
N LEU A 75 17.38 -0.58 -7.42
CA LEU A 75 18.02 -1.37 -6.38
C LEU A 75 17.47 -0.94 -5.02
N TYR A 76 16.87 -1.88 -4.31
CA TYR A 76 16.50 -1.78 -2.90
C TYR A 76 17.77 -1.88 -2.04
N ASP A 77 18.39 -0.72 -1.82
CA ASP A 77 19.47 -0.56 -0.85
C ASP A 77 18.84 -0.36 0.53
N ILE A 78 18.80 -1.40 1.37
CA ILE A 78 18.17 -1.32 2.70
C ILE A 78 18.81 -0.27 3.62
N GLU A 79 20.06 0.15 3.36
CA GLU A 79 20.77 1.17 4.14
C GLU A 79 20.47 2.60 3.64
N LYS A 80 20.22 2.78 2.34
CA LYS A 80 19.86 4.10 1.76
C LYS A 80 18.36 4.33 1.65
N ASN A 81 17.60 3.25 1.46
CA ASN A 81 16.16 3.27 1.25
C ASN A 81 15.47 2.94 2.57
N ASN A 82 15.40 3.93 3.44
CA ASN A 82 14.62 3.89 4.68
C ASN A 82 13.10 3.98 4.39
N HIS A 83 12.62 3.23 3.39
CA HIS A 83 11.21 3.19 3.03
C HIS A 83 10.49 2.35 4.06
N LEU A 84 9.60 3.00 4.82
CA LEU A 84 8.83 2.35 5.89
C LEU A 84 7.73 1.44 5.33
N HIS A 85 7.38 1.58 4.04
CA HIS A 85 6.26 0.88 3.42
C HIS A 85 6.62 0.35 2.02
N LEU A 86 6.29 -0.92 1.78
CA LEU A 86 6.43 -1.58 0.48
C LEU A 86 5.05 -1.80 -0.13
N HIS A 87 4.83 -1.27 -1.33
CA HIS A 87 3.58 -1.41 -2.05
C HIS A 87 3.60 -2.60 -3.01
N CYS A 88 2.79 -3.62 -2.73
CA CYS A 88 2.53 -4.71 -3.66
C CYS A 88 1.25 -4.43 -4.46
N TRP A 89 1.41 -4.01 -5.72
CA TRP A 89 0.30 -3.79 -6.66
C TRP A 89 -0.50 -5.07 -6.92
N HIS A 90 -1.63 -4.93 -7.60
CA HIS A 90 -2.42 -6.06 -8.09
C HIS A 90 -1.81 -6.69 -9.35
N THR A 91 -0.48 -6.87 -9.36
CA THR A 91 0.27 -7.52 -10.43
C THR A 91 0.62 -8.96 -10.04
N PHE A 92 1.03 -9.74 -11.04
CA PHE A 92 1.49 -11.12 -10.86
C PHE A 92 3.02 -11.23 -10.76
N GLU A 93 3.75 -10.17 -11.11
CA GLU A 93 5.21 -10.12 -11.14
C GLU A 93 5.69 -8.78 -10.55
N PRO A 94 6.86 -8.73 -9.89
CA PRO A 94 7.76 -9.85 -9.55
C PRO A 94 7.40 -10.53 -8.21
N PHE A 95 6.60 -9.88 -7.37
CA PHE A 95 6.02 -10.46 -6.16
C PHE A 95 4.53 -10.13 -6.07
N SER A 96 3.69 -11.15 -5.90
CA SER A 96 2.22 -11.00 -5.86
C SER A 96 1.63 -11.52 -4.55
N LYS A 97 0.93 -10.66 -3.82
CA LYS A 97 0.20 -11.03 -2.58
C LYS A 97 -0.85 -12.12 -2.83
N SER A 98 -1.46 -12.14 -4.02
CA SER A 98 -2.44 -13.15 -4.40
C SER A 98 -1.78 -14.52 -4.63
N LEU A 99 -0.70 -14.56 -5.43
CA LEU A 99 0.05 -15.80 -5.67
C LEU A 99 0.68 -16.34 -4.38
N PHE A 100 1.14 -15.45 -3.49
CA PHE A 100 1.58 -15.82 -2.15
C PHE A 100 0.46 -16.49 -1.36
N LYS A 101 -0.72 -15.87 -1.28
CA LYS A 101 -1.89 -16.43 -0.59
C LYS A 101 -2.26 -17.82 -1.12
N GLU A 102 -2.16 -18.03 -2.43
CA GLU A 102 -2.39 -19.31 -3.11
C GLU A 102 -1.27 -20.35 -2.89
N GLY A 103 -0.16 -19.98 -2.25
CA GLY A 103 0.96 -20.87 -1.98
C GLY A 103 1.84 -21.15 -3.20
N ARG A 104 1.71 -20.34 -4.26
CA ARG A 104 2.48 -20.50 -5.51
C ARG A 104 3.99 -20.35 -5.32
N TYR A 105 4.42 -19.69 -4.25
CA TYR A 105 5.84 -19.52 -3.90
C TYR A 105 6.38 -20.55 -2.89
N ASN A 106 5.59 -21.57 -2.49
CA ASN A 106 6.01 -22.53 -1.44
C ASN A 106 7.25 -23.37 -1.82
N HIS A 107 7.59 -23.43 -3.10
CA HIS A 107 8.76 -24.13 -3.59
C HIS A 107 10.06 -23.29 -3.49
N ILE A 108 9.93 -22.00 -3.18
CA ILE A 108 11.06 -21.07 -3.05
C ILE A 108 11.56 -21.11 -1.61
N ASN A 109 12.87 -21.32 -1.43
CA ASN A 109 13.51 -21.24 -0.12
C ASN A 109 13.91 -19.77 0.16
N PRO A 110 13.41 -19.12 1.24
CA PRO A 110 13.73 -17.72 1.52
C PRO A 110 15.23 -17.42 1.60
N SER A 111 16.08 -18.38 1.99
CA SER A 111 17.53 -18.20 2.02
C SER A 111 18.15 -17.92 0.64
N THR A 112 17.50 -18.35 -0.46
CA THR A 112 18.00 -18.05 -1.82
C THR A 112 17.81 -16.59 -2.22
N LEU A 113 17.05 -15.82 -1.44
CA LEU A 113 16.73 -14.41 -1.69
C LEU A 113 17.54 -13.45 -0.81
N MET A 114 18.47 -13.95 0.02
CA MET A 114 19.25 -13.11 0.94
C MET A 114 20.10 -12.05 0.24
N ASN A 115 20.57 -12.36 -0.97
CA ASN A 115 21.39 -11.46 -1.79
C ASN A 115 20.57 -10.69 -2.83
N ASP A 116 19.24 -10.86 -2.84
CA ASP A 116 18.36 -10.15 -3.76
C ASP A 116 18.17 -8.72 -3.25
N THR A 117 18.69 -7.76 -4.02
CA THR A 117 18.59 -6.34 -3.74
C THR A 117 17.38 -5.70 -4.39
N SER A 118 16.41 -6.46 -4.92
CA SER A 118 15.15 -5.90 -5.42
C SER A 118 14.12 -5.76 -4.30
N ALA A 119 13.24 -4.76 -4.43
CA ALA A 119 12.12 -4.58 -3.51
C ALA A 119 11.19 -5.81 -3.52
N SER A 120 10.99 -6.42 -4.69
CA SER A 120 10.25 -7.68 -4.83
C SER A 120 10.90 -8.86 -4.11
N GLY A 121 12.22 -9.03 -4.25
CA GLY A 121 12.96 -10.11 -3.60
C GLY A 121 12.92 -9.99 -2.09
N TYR A 122 13.11 -8.78 -1.58
CA TYR A 122 12.96 -8.48 -0.16
C TYR A 122 11.54 -8.76 0.35
N ALA A 123 10.51 -8.30 -0.35
CA ALA A 123 9.11 -8.57 0.00
C ALA A 123 8.78 -10.06 -0.01
N MET A 124 9.23 -10.79 -1.04
CA MET A 124 9.04 -12.24 -1.16
C MET A 124 9.74 -13.00 -0.04
N ARG A 125 10.97 -12.61 0.31
CA ARG A 125 11.72 -13.20 1.43
C ARG A 125 10.97 -13.03 2.74
N LEU A 126 10.54 -11.80 3.07
CA LEU A 126 9.78 -11.53 4.30
C LEU A 126 8.47 -12.33 4.34
N ALA A 127 7.76 -12.42 3.23
CA ALA A 127 6.52 -13.18 3.14
C ALA A 127 6.76 -14.68 3.40
N LEU A 128 7.80 -15.28 2.81
CA LEU A 128 8.15 -16.68 3.01
C LEU A 128 8.66 -16.95 4.43
N GLU A 129 9.52 -16.09 4.98
CA GLU A 129 10.00 -16.18 6.36
C GLU A 129 8.84 -16.13 7.36
N SER A 130 7.86 -15.25 7.14
CA SER A 130 6.69 -15.13 8.02
C SER A 130 5.88 -16.43 8.14
N ARG A 131 5.90 -17.30 7.10
CA ARG A 131 5.23 -18.61 7.13
C ARG A 131 6.00 -19.64 7.94
N LEU A 132 7.32 -19.54 7.97
CA LEU A 132 8.18 -20.44 8.74
C LEU A 132 8.18 -20.08 10.24
N MET A 133 7.74 -18.87 10.58
CA MET A 133 7.63 -18.42 11.96
C MET A 133 6.38 -18.99 12.62
N SER A 134 6.58 -19.62 13.78
CA SER A 134 5.46 -19.85 14.70
C SER A 134 4.93 -18.50 15.22
N PHE A 135 3.70 -18.47 15.71
CA PHE A 135 3.14 -17.27 16.35
C PHE A 135 4.06 -16.72 17.46
N GLY A 136 4.68 -17.61 18.25
CA GLY A 136 5.67 -17.24 19.26
C GLY A 136 6.95 -16.63 18.66
N GLY A 137 7.43 -17.19 17.55
CA GLY A 137 8.59 -16.66 16.81
C GLY A 137 8.31 -15.26 16.22
N LEU A 138 7.15 -15.06 15.61
CA LEU A 138 6.74 -13.76 15.07
C LEU A 138 6.61 -12.70 16.16
N ARG A 139 5.97 -13.05 17.29
CA ARG A 139 5.85 -12.14 18.44
C ARG A 139 7.21 -11.73 18.97
N GLN A 140 8.14 -12.67 19.10
CA GLN A 140 9.50 -12.37 19.56
C GLN A 140 10.24 -11.45 18.58
N ALA A 141 10.17 -11.73 17.28
CA ALA A 141 10.78 -10.91 16.23
C ALA A 141 10.27 -9.46 16.24
N LEU A 142 8.95 -9.25 16.42
CA LEU A 142 8.34 -7.94 16.53
C LEU A 142 8.75 -7.18 17.80
N LEU A 143 8.95 -7.88 18.91
CA LEU A 143 9.44 -7.27 20.15
C LEU A 143 10.91 -6.87 20.04
N THR A 144 11.72 -7.66 19.35
CA THR A 144 13.14 -7.35 19.12
C THR A 144 13.34 -6.26 18.07
N SER A 145 12.47 -6.15 17.06
CA SER A 145 12.59 -5.09 16.04
C SER A 145 12.16 -3.71 16.54
N LYS A 146 11.27 -3.63 17.53
CA LYS A 146 10.93 -2.37 18.23
C LYS A 146 12.04 -1.88 19.17
N ALA A 147 12.98 -2.73 19.53
CA ALA A 147 14.19 -2.33 20.23
C ALA A 147 15.20 -1.77 19.20
N LEU A 148 14.85 -0.66 18.55
CA LEU A 148 15.88 0.17 17.92
C LEU A 148 16.79 0.68 19.04
N PRO A 149 18.13 0.55 18.93
CA PRO A 149 19.02 1.31 19.78
C PRO A 149 18.65 2.78 19.62
N ASN A 150 18.48 3.51 20.73
CA ASN A 150 18.33 4.95 20.68
C ASN A 150 19.49 5.53 19.84
N SER A 151 19.19 6.01 18.64
CA SER A 151 20.08 6.81 17.79
C SER A 151 19.51 8.20 17.66
#